data_AF-A0A7R6PA52-F1
#
_entry.id   AF-A0A7R6PA52-F1
#
_cell.length_a   1.000
_cell.length_b   1.000
_cell.length_c   1.000
_cell.angle_alpha   90.00
_cell.angle_beta   90.00
_cell.angle_gamma   90.00
#
_symmetry.space_group_name_H-M   'P 1'
#
loop_
_entity.id
_entity.type
_entity.pdbx_description
1 polymer ?
#
loop_
_entity_poly.entity_id
_entity_poly.type
_entity_poly.pdbx_seq_one_letter_code
_entity_poly.pdbx_strand_id
1 'polypeptide(L)'
;MYDQDQSELIIEADFIWREINVGDQIYLDADFYVGNRRSLCKGAPYQVLAKIDKTCGAQELIVQSYETKELIAVSPYLVCSYECPEQPILIS
;
A
#
# COMPACT_ATOMS: atom_id res chain seq x y z
N MET A 1 23.36 -8.44 12.53
CA MET A 1 22.77 -8.34 11.19
C MET A 1 21.28 -8.44 11.41
N TYR A 2 20.44 -7.41 11.29
CA TYR A 2 20.48 -6.29 10.35
C TYR A 2 19.88 -5.05 11.05
N ASP A 3 20.70 -4.02 11.30
CA ASP A 3 20.20 -2.65 11.23
C ASP A 3 20.17 -2.36 9.74
N GLN A 4 19.13 -2.83 9.06
CA GLN A 4 18.83 -2.29 7.74
C GLN A 4 18.45 -0.84 8.02
N ASP A 5 19.29 0.09 7.55
CA ASP A 5 19.27 1.49 7.95
C ASP A 5 17.85 2.02 7.78
N GLN A 6 17.19 2.40 8.87
CA GLN A 6 15.80 2.87 8.83
C GLN A 6 15.64 4.03 7.83
N SER A 7 16.71 4.77 7.59
CA SER A 7 16.78 5.82 6.58
C SER A 7 16.60 5.29 5.16
N GLU A 8 17.22 4.16 4.81
CA GLU A 8 17.07 3.52 3.50
C GLU A 8 15.63 3.06 3.28
N LEU A 9 15.01 2.46 4.30
CA LEU A 9 13.61 2.01 4.23
C LEU A 9 12.63 3.17 4.04
N ILE A 10 12.89 4.32 4.67
CA ILE A 10 12.08 5.53 4.49
C ILE A 10 12.23 6.08 3.07
N ILE A 11 13.45 6.09 2.54
CA ILE A 11 13.73 6.57 1.17
C ILE A 11 13.07 5.66 0.14
N GLU A 12 13.20 4.34 0.28
CA GLU A 12 12.55 3.36 -0.60
C GLU A 12 11.03 3.50 -0.57
N ALA A 13 10.45 3.66 0.62
CA ALA A 13 9.01 3.90 0.76
C ALA A 13 8.55 5.19 0.05
N ASP A 14 9.32 6.28 0.12
CA ASP A 14 9.01 7.53 -0.58
C ASP A 14 9.10 7.39 -2.11
N PHE A 15 10.07 6.62 -2.62
CA PHE A 15 10.13 6.32 -4.05
C PHE A 15 8.91 5.54 -4.52
N ILE A 16 8.59 4.43 -3.85
CA ILE A 16 7.42 3.59 -4.17
C ILE A 16 6.14 4.43 -4.11
N TRP A 17 6.00 5.25 -3.06
CA TRP A 17 4.86 6.14 -2.91
C TRP A 17 4.70 7.07 -4.10
N ARG A 18 5.76 7.69 -4.59
CA ARG A 18 5.69 8.66 -5.69
C ARG A 18 5.35 8.01 -7.02
N GLU A 19 5.77 6.77 -7.26
CA GLU A 19 5.50 6.05 -8.50
C GLU A 19 4.05 5.55 -8.59
N ILE A 20 3.48 5.14 -7.45
CA ILE A 20 2.11 4.62 -7.39
C ILE A 20 1.08 5.76 -7.45
N ASN A 21 0.13 5.63 -8.36
CA ASN A 21 -0.98 6.56 -8.56
C ASN A 21 -2.28 6.02 -7.95
N VAL A 22 -3.24 6.92 -7.72
CA VAL A 22 -4.61 6.51 -7.43
C VAL A 22 -5.17 5.80 -8.67
N GLY A 23 -5.74 4.62 -8.45
CA GLY A 23 -6.18 3.69 -9.49
C GLY A 23 -5.21 2.52 -9.68
N ASP A 24 -3.92 2.67 -9.39
CA ASP A 24 -2.98 1.57 -9.57
C ASP A 24 -3.30 0.38 -8.65
N GLN A 25 -2.90 -0.81 -9.06
CA GLN A 25 -3.01 -2.00 -8.21
C GLN A 25 -1.69 -2.24 -7.49
N ILE A 26 -1.76 -2.51 -6.19
CA ILE A 26 -0.60 -2.87 -5.37
C ILE A 26 -0.73 -4.29 -4.86
N TYR A 27 0.42 -4.93 -4.63
CA TYR A 27 0.52 -6.26 -4.07
C TYR A 27 1.41 -6.21 -2.82
N LEU A 28 0.99 -6.91 -1.76
CA LEU A 28 1.71 -6.90 -0.49
C LEU A 28 2.68 -8.07 -0.37
N ASP A 29 3.82 -7.86 0.30
CA ASP A 29 4.78 -8.93 0.60
C ASP A 29 4.35 -9.81 1.78
N ALA A 30 3.36 -9.41 2.56
CA ALA A 30 2.84 -10.20 3.68
C ALA A 30 1.34 -9.99 3.87
N ASP A 31 0.70 -10.94 4.56
CA ASP A 31 -0.66 -10.76 5.04
C ASP A 31 -0.69 -9.58 6.02
N PHE A 32 -1.63 -8.65 5.83
CA PHE A 32 -1.78 -7.47 6.68
C PHE A 32 -2.91 -7.69 7.68
N TYR A 33 -2.62 -7.44 8.96
CA TYR A 33 -3.55 -7.66 10.06
C TYR A 33 -3.90 -6.34 10.75
N VAL A 34 -5.19 -6.13 11.02
CA VAL A 34 -5.67 -5.08 11.92
C VAL A 34 -6.15 -5.77 13.20
N GLY A 35 -5.39 -5.60 14.28
CA GLY A 35 -5.57 -6.39 15.50
C GLY A 35 -5.25 -7.86 15.25
N ASN A 36 -6.19 -8.76 15.55
CA ASN A 36 -6.04 -10.21 15.35
C ASN A 36 -6.80 -10.73 14.11
N ARG A 37 -7.21 -9.84 13.21
CA ARG A 37 -7.96 -10.18 12.00
C ARG A 37 -7.13 -9.81 10.77
N ARG A 38 -7.04 -10.74 9.82
CA ARG A 38 -6.42 -10.45 8.52
C ARG A 38 -7.32 -9.52 7.73
N SER A 39 -6.79 -8.37 7.34
CA SER A 39 -7.52 -7.36 6.56
C SER A 39 -7.13 -7.41 5.09
N LEU A 40 -5.87 -7.72 4.77
CA LEU A 40 -5.36 -7.87 3.40
C LEU A 40 -4.51 -9.13 3.29
N CYS A 41 -4.54 -9.76 2.12
CA CYS A 41 -3.82 -10.99 1.80
C CYS A 41 -2.56 -10.68 1.00
N LYS A 42 -1.46 -11.37 1.31
CA LYS A 42 -0.25 -11.37 0.49
C LYS A 42 -0.58 -11.75 -0.96
N GLY A 43 0.00 -11.03 -1.91
CA GLY A 43 -0.07 -11.36 -3.34
C GLY A 43 -1.44 -11.20 -3.99
N ALA A 44 -2.46 -10.72 -3.27
CA ALA A 44 -3.71 -10.27 -3.89
C ALA A 44 -3.56 -8.82 -4.38
N PRO A 45 -4.17 -8.46 -5.53
CA PRO A 45 -4.16 -7.08 -6.00
C PRO A 45 -5.05 -6.23 -5.08
N TYR A 46 -4.66 -4.99 -4.85
CA TYR A 46 -5.48 -4.00 -4.15
C TYR A 46 -5.42 -2.67 -4.89
N GLN A 47 -6.57 -2.15 -5.30
CA GLN A 47 -6.62 -0.86 -5.96
C GLN A 47 -6.37 0.26 -4.95
N VAL A 48 -5.47 1.18 -5.30
CA VAL A 48 -5.22 2.41 -4.54
C VAL A 48 -6.37 3.38 -4.78
N LEU A 49 -7.14 3.65 -3.73
CA LEU A 49 -8.30 4.55 -3.76
C LEU A 49 -7.94 5.98 -3.37
N ALA A 50 -6.94 6.14 -2.52
CA ALA A 50 -6.44 7.45 -2.10
C ALA A 50 -4.99 7.36 -1.61
N LYS A 51 -4.36 8.53 -1.54
CA LYS A 51 -3.02 8.73 -0.98
C LYS A 51 -3.09 9.74 0.15
N ILE A 52 -2.67 9.34 1.35
CA ILE A 52 -2.55 10.23 2.52
C ILE A 52 -1.08 10.49 2.81
N ASP A 53 -0.74 11.77 2.95
CA ASP A 53 0.53 12.23 3.52
C ASP A 53 0.24 12.82 4.91
N LYS A 54 0.73 12.14 5.95
CA LYS A 54 0.53 12.59 7.34
C LYS A 54 1.55 13.67 7.67
N THR A 55 1.21 14.57 8.59
CA THR A 55 2.08 15.66 9.05
C THR A 55 3.44 15.23 9.62
N CYS A 56 3.62 13.94 9.95
CA CYS A 56 4.90 13.36 10.36
C CYS A 56 5.74 12.79 9.20
N GLY A 57 5.34 12.99 7.94
CA GLY A 57 5.99 12.42 6.75
C GLY A 57 5.65 10.96 6.50
N ALA A 58 4.72 10.37 7.27
CA ALA A 58 4.24 9.03 7.02
C ALA A 58 3.24 9.03 5.85
N GLN A 59 3.63 8.35 4.77
CA GLN A 59 2.86 8.19 3.55
C GLN A 59 2.07 6.87 3.60
N GLU A 60 0.80 6.88 3.19
CA GLU A 60 -0.09 5.71 3.30
C GLU A 60 -1.05 5.53 2.11
N LEU A 61 -0.99 4.36 1.49
CA LEU A 61 -1.84 3.98 0.36
C LEU A 61 -3.14 3.46 0.92
N ILE A 62 -4.25 4.08 0.53
CA ILE A 62 -5.58 3.65 0.98
C ILE A 62 -6.14 2.66 -0.01
N VAL A 63 -6.42 1.45 0.47
CA VAL A 63 -7.03 0.37 -0.31
C VAL A 63 -8.28 -0.14 0.39
N GLN A 64 -9.12 -0.90 -0.31
CA GLN A 64 -10.29 -1.54 0.30
C GLN A 64 -10.06 -3.04 0.52
N SER A 65 -10.36 -3.52 1.73
CA SER A 65 -10.38 -4.96 2.00
C SER A 65 -11.50 -5.64 1.23
N TYR A 66 -11.19 -6.76 0.57
CA TYR A 66 -12.22 -7.57 -0.09
C TYR A 66 -13.18 -8.24 0.88
N GLU A 67 -12.70 -8.61 2.08
CA GLU A 67 -13.48 -9.32 3.08
C GLU A 67 -14.39 -8.37 3.85
N THR A 68 -13.85 -7.25 4.36
CA THR A 68 -14.60 -6.35 5.26
C THR A 68 -15.21 -5.14 4.55
N LYS A 69 -14.76 -4.83 3.33
CA LYS A 69 -15.08 -3.58 2.60
C LYS A 69 -14.60 -2.31 3.30
N GLU A 70 -13.83 -2.43 4.38
CA GLU A 70 -13.23 -1.30 5.07
C GLU A 70 -12.04 -0.75 4.29
N LEU A 71 -11.81 0.55 4.46
CA LEU A 71 -10.61 1.23 3.94
C LEU A 71 -9.44 0.95 4.90
N ILE A 72 -8.34 0.47 4.33
CA ILE A 72 -7.14 0.11 5.04
C ILE A 72 -6.00 0.99 4.54
N ALA A 73 -5.28 1.60 5.49
CA ALA A 73 -4.08 2.36 5.21
C ALA A 73 -2.86 1.45 5.20
N VAL A 74 -2.11 1.46 4.11
CA VAL A 74 -0.95 0.59 3.87
C VAL A 74 0.29 1.45 3.70
N SER A 75 1.34 1.15 4.48
CA SER A 75 2.65 1.76 4.26
C SER A 75 3.26 1.28 2.93
N PRO A 76 3.82 2.18 2.09
CA PRO A 76 4.48 1.82 0.84
C PRO A 76 5.57 0.75 1.00
N TYR A 77 6.23 0.70 2.17
CA TYR A 77 7.23 -0.31 2.49
C TYR A 77 6.69 -1.76 2.44
N LEU A 78 5.37 -1.96 2.57
CA LEU A 78 4.76 -3.29 2.53
C LEU A 78 4.43 -3.76 1.11
N VAL A 79 4.62 -2.91 0.10
CA VAL A 79 4.32 -3.21 -1.30
C VAL A 79 5.50 -3.96 -1.94
N CYS A 80 5.25 -5.13 -2.51
CA CYS A 80 6.26 -5.89 -3.24
C CYS A 80 6.25 -5.64 -4.75
N SER A 81 5.10 -5.27 -5.30
CA SER A 81 4.94 -4.89 -6.71
C SER A 81 3.69 -4.05 -6.89
N TYR A 82 3.63 -3.32 -8.00
CA TYR A 82 2.45 -2.56 -8.40
C TYR A 82 2.25 -2.65 -9.92
N GLU A 83 1.01 -2.47 -10.36
CA GLU A 83 0.60 -2.51 -11.76
C GLU A 83 -0.23 -1.27 -12.10
N CYS A 84 0.18 -0.57 -13.15
CA CYS A 84 -0.58 0.54 -13.70
C CYS A 84 -1.63 -0.03 -14.65
N PRO A 85 -2.91 0.32 -14.49
CA PRO A 85 -3.96 -0.17 -15.37
C PRO A 85 -3.78 0.41 -16.78
N GLU A 86 -3.89 -0.44 -17.79
CA GLU A 86 -3.82 -0.01 -19.20
C GLU A 86 -5.03 0.86 -19.62
N GLN A 87 -6.11 0.83 -18.82
CA GLN A 87 -7.36 1.55 -19.09
C GLN A 87 -7.83 2.32 -17.85
N PRO A 88 -8.52 3.45 -18.02
CA PRO A 88 -9.10 4.19 -16.90
C PRO A 88 -10.03 3.30 -16.08
N ILE A 89 -9.79 3.22 -14.78
CA ILE A 89 -10.62 2.41 -13.89
C ILE A 89 -11.72 3.29 -13.31
N LEU A 90 -12.95 2.79 -13.34
CA LEU A 90 -14.06 3.41 -12.62
C LEU A 90 -13.92 3.12 -11.13
N ILE A 91 -13.77 4.18 -10.34
CA ILE A 91 -13.82 4.10 -8.87
C ILE A 91 -15.31 4.04 -8.50
N SER A 92 -15.80 2.88 -8.06
CA SER A 92 -17.20 2.65 -7.67
C SER A 92 -17.46 2.97 -6.21
#